data_AF-A0PMG8-F1
#
_entry.id   AF-A0PMG8-F1
#
_cell.length_a   1.000
_cell.length_b   1.000
_cell.length_c   1.000
_cell.angle_alpha   90.00
_cell.angle_beta   90.00
_cell.angle_gamma   90.00
#
_symmetry.space_group_name_H-M   'P 1'
#
loop_
_entity.id
_entity.type
_entity.pdbx_description
1 polymer ?
#
loop_
_entity_poly.entity_id
_entity_poly.type
_entity_poly.pdbx_seq_one_letter_code
_entity_poly.pdbx_strand_id
1 'polypeptide(L)'
;MLGLPEKVRACLFDLDGVLTDTASVHTKAWKAMFDAYLSERAERTGGQFVPFDPAADYRQYVDGKKREDGVRSFLSSRGIQLPDGSPDDPGDLETVYGLGNRKNDMFQKVLKKDGVDVFEGSRRYLEAVSAAGLSIAVVSSSANTRDPSTCTMANCSPMSAFSICVPRRVPALLISRLVSWGIVD
;
A
#
# COMPACT_ATOMS: atom_id res chain seq x y z
N MET A 1 22.25 -20.62 -8.39
CA MET A 1 22.88 -20.21 -7.10
C MET A 1 22.17 -18.95 -6.63
N LEU A 2 21.59 -18.94 -5.42
CA LEU A 2 20.68 -17.87 -4.95
C LEU A 2 21.39 -16.59 -4.48
N GLY A 3 22.73 -16.58 -4.40
CA GLY A 3 23.48 -15.43 -3.88
C GLY A 3 23.33 -15.21 -2.37
N LEU A 4 22.74 -16.17 -1.64
CA LEU A 4 22.56 -16.13 -0.19
C LEU A 4 23.66 -16.92 0.52
N PRO A 5 24.11 -16.49 1.72
CA PRO A 5 24.99 -17.29 2.57
C PRO A 5 24.33 -18.63 2.96
N GLU A 6 25.11 -19.71 3.08
CA GLU A 6 24.62 -21.07 3.39
C GLU A 6 23.83 -21.16 4.72
N LYS A 7 24.07 -20.23 5.64
CA LYS A 7 23.39 -20.16 6.94
C LYS A 7 21.97 -19.58 6.89
N VAL A 8 21.54 -19.05 5.75
CA VAL A 8 20.19 -18.47 5.61
C VAL A 8 19.17 -19.60 5.54
N ARG A 9 18.20 -19.59 6.45
CA ARG A 9 17.11 -20.60 6.50
C ARG A 9 15.75 -20.07 6.03
N ALA A 10 15.61 -18.74 5.89
CA ALA A 10 14.36 -18.12 5.49
C ALA A 10 14.57 -16.78 4.78
N CYS A 11 13.59 -16.41 3.95
CA CYS A 11 13.52 -15.12 3.26
C CYS A 11 12.20 -14.40 3.61
N LEU A 12 12.32 -13.13 3.98
CA LEU A 12 11.17 -12.24 4.19
C LEU A 12 11.11 -11.27 3.01
N PHE A 13 9.99 -11.27 2.30
CA PHE A 13 9.73 -10.37 1.18
C PHE A 13 8.72 -9.31 1.58
N ASP A 14 8.98 -8.04 1.26
CA ASP A 14 7.91 -7.04 1.25
C ASP A 14 6.98 -7.32 0.06
N LEU A 15 5.72 -6.93 0.18
CA LEU A 15 4.78 -6.97 -0.92
C LEU A 15 4.94 -5.71 -1.79
N ASP A 16 4.83 -4.55 -1.14
CA ASP A 16 4.68 -3.25 -1.78
C ASP A 16 6.03 -2.77 -2.34
N GLY A 17 6.16 -2.66 -3.67
CA GLY A 17 7.39 -2.21 -4.33
C GLY A 17 8.49 -3.28 -4.43
N VAL A 18 8.26 -4.49 -3.92
CA VAL A 18 9.20 -5.62 -4.03
C VAL A 18 8.60 -6.76 -4.86
N LEU A 19 7.43 -7.26 -4.49
CA LEU A 19 6.74 -8.30 -5.26
C LEU A 19 5.76 -7.69 -6.27
N THR A 20 5.13 -6.58 -5.93
CA THR A 20 4.08 -5.96 -6.75
C THR A 20 4.21 -4.43 -6.82
N ASP A 21 3.79 -3.84 -7.94
CA ASP A 21 3.72 -2.39 -8.11
C ASP A 21 2.39 -1.83 -7.56
N THR A 22 2.21 -1.96 -6.23
CA THR A 22 1.09 -1.31 -5.53
C THR A 22 1.25 0.20 -5.42
N ALA A 23 2.47 0.72 -5.63
CA ALA A 23 2.77 2.15 -5.64
C ALA A 23 2.02 2.85 -6.79
N SER A 24 1.98 2.24 -7.98
CA SER A 24 1.19 2.75 -9.11
C SER A 24 -0.30 2.82 -8.78
N VAL A 25 -0.85 1.78 -8.15
CA VAL A 25 -2.27 1.69 -7.74
C VAL A 25 -2.58 2.75 -6.68
N HIS A 26 -1.71 2.93 -5.68
CA HIS A 26 -1.85 4.00 -4.69
C HIS A 26 -1.82 5.39 -5.32
N THR A 27 -0.92 5.61 -6.27
CA THR A 27 -0.78 6.89 -6.98
C THR A 27 -2.02 7.20 -7.81
N LYS A 28 -2.53 6.22 -8.57
CA LYS A 28 -3.81 6.34 -9.30
C LYS A 28 -4.97 6.67 -8.36
N ALA A 29 -5.07 5.99 -7.22
CA ALA A 29 -6.14 6.23 -6.24
C ALA A 29 -6.08 7.63 -5.62
N TRP A 30 -4.87 8.11 -5.30
CA TRP A 30 -4.67 9.47 -4.82
C TRP A 30 -5.07 10.51 -5.86
N LYS A 31 -4.60 10.34 -7.11
CA LYS A 31 -4.96 11.22 -8.21
C LYS A 31 -6.46 11.28 -8.42
N ALA A 32 -7.12 10.13 -8.51
CA ALA A 32 -8.57 10.07 -8.73
C ALA A 32 -9.36 10.77 -7.60
N MET A 33 -8.94 10.58 -6.35
CA MET A 33 -9.59 11.23 -5.21
C MET A 33 -9.38 12.74 -5.21
N PHE A 34 -8.13 13.20 -5.34
CA PHE A 34 -7.83 14.64 -5.33
C PHE A 34 -8.42 15.37 -6.53
N ASP A 35 -8.33 14.80 -7.74
CA ASP A 35 -8.88 15.43 -8.95
C ASP A 35 -10.40 15.58 -8.83
N ALA A 36 -11.10 14.57 -8.32
CA ALA A 36 -12.54 14.64 -8.08
C ALA A 36 -12.88 15.75 -7.06
N TYR A 37 -12.20 15.78 -5.92
CA TYR A 37 -12.43 16.79 -4.89
C TYR A 37 -12.13 18.22 -5.39
N LEU A 38 -11.00 18.41 -6.07
CA LEU A 38 -10.59 19.71 -6.59
C LEU A 38 -11.52 20.21 -7.70
N SER A 39 -12.05 19.33 -8.55
CA SER A 39 -13.04 19.67 -9.57
C SER A 39 -14.36 20.11 -8.93
N GLU A 40 -14.91 19.30 -8.02
CA GLU A 40 -16.14 19.61 -7.28
C GLU A 40 -16.03 20.95 -6.54
N ARG A 41 -14.88 21.21 -5.92
CA ARG A 41 -14.61 22.47 -5.22
C ARG A 41 -14.46 23.66 -6.18
N ALA A 42 -13.78 23.48 -7.31
CA ALA A 42 -13.62 24.54 -8.32
C ALA A 42 -14.97 24.98 -8.88
N GLU A 43 -15.85 24.03 -9.20
CA GLU A 43 -17.22 24.31 -9.65
C GLU A 43 -18.03 25.09 -8.60
N ARG A 44 -17.94 24.70 -7.32
CA ARG A 44 -18.66 25.36 -6.23
C ARG A 44 -18.15 26.77 -5.90
N THR A 45 -16.84 26.99 -6.01
CA THR A 45 -16.20 28.24 -5.57
C THR A 45 -15.87 29.19 -6.72
N GLY A 46 -16.06 28.75 -7.97
CA GLY A 46 -15.61 29.49 -9.16
C GLY A 46 -14.09 29.57 -9.30
N GLY A 47 -13.35 28.73 -8.58
CA GLY A 47 -11.89 28.69 -8.62
C GLY A 47 -11.33 27.93 -9.83
N GLN A 48 -10.01 28.01 -10.03
CA GLN A 48 -9.33 27.22 -11.06
C GLN A 48 -9.14 25.77 -10.59
N PHE A 49 -9.55 24.80 -11.42
CA PHE A 49 -9.16 23.41 -11.25
C PHE A 49 -7.71 23.21 -11.73
N VAL A 50 -6.85 22.76 -10.81
CA VAL A 50 -5.48 22.35 -11.12
C VAL A 50 -5.33 20.89 -10.66
N PRO A 51 -5.12 19.93 -11.56
CA PRO A 51 -5.09 18.51 -11.19
C PRO A 51 -3.91 18.18 -10.26
N PHE A 52 -4.02 17.05 -9.59
CA PHE A 52 -2.94 16.41 -8.84
C PHE A 52 -1.91 15.82 -9.80
N ASP A 53 -0.64 16.17 -9.61
CA ASP A 53 0.48 15.58 -10.34
C ASP A 53 0.91 14.26 -9.67
N PRO A 54 0.72 13.11 -10.33
CA PRO A 54 1.04 11.80 -9.76
C PRO A 54 2.53 11.58 -9.47
N ALA A 55 3.43 12.39 -10.05
CA ALA A 55 4.87 12.30 -9.81
C ALA A 55 5.34 13.38 -8.83
N ALA A 56 5.11 14.66 -9.16
CA ALA A 56 5.64 15.78 -8.38
C ALA A 56 4.89 15.96 -7.06
N ASP A 57 3.56 16.08 -7.10
CA ASP A 57 2.75 16.30 -5.90
C ASP A 57 2.78 15.07 -4.98
N TYR A 58 2.79 13.87 -5.54
CA TYR A 58 2.91 12.63 -4.76
C TYR A 58 4.21 12.61 -3.95
N ARG A 59 5.35 12.78 -4.62
CA ARG A 59 6.67 12.73 -3.96
C ARG A 59 6.82 13.82 -2.90
N GLN A 60 6.32 15.02 -3.18
CA GLN A 60 6.51 16.17 -2.29
C GLN A 60 5.55 16.16 -1.09
N TYR A 61 4.29 15.76 -1.29
CA TYR A 61 3.26 15.97 -0.29
C TYR A 61 2.72 14.69 0.34
N VAL A 62 2.79 13.54 -0.35
CA VAL A 62 2.10 12.32 0.07
C VAL A 62 3.08 11.21 0.47
N ASP A 63 4.17 11.05 -0.28
CA ASP A 63 5.11 9.96 -0.08
C ASP A 63 5.72 9.97 1.33
N GLY A 64 5.90 8.77 1.90
CA GLY A 64 6.41 8.56 3.25
C GLY A 64 5.50 9.02 4.41
N LYS A 65 4.38 9.71 4.15
CA LYS A 65 3.48 10.23 5.19
C LYS A 65 2.35 9.26 5.52
N LYS A 66 1.72 9.47 6.68
CA LYS A 66 0.43 8.84 6.97
C LYS A 66 -0.63 9.39 6.01
N ARG A 67 -1.75 8.67 5.87
CA ARG A 67 -2.78 9.00 4.89
C ARG A 67 -3.38 10.39 5.14
N GLU A 68 -3.77 10.63 6.37
CA GLU A 68 -4.30 11.89 6.87
C GLU A 68 -3.29 13.04 6.72
N ASP A 69 -2.02 12.79 7.04
CA ASP A 69 -0.96 13.79 6.88
C ASP A 69 -0.68 14.11 5.40
N GLY A 70 -0.82 13.11 4.51
CA GLY A 70 -0.72 13.29 3.06
C GLY A 70 -1.86 14.16 2.51
N VAL A 71 -3.11 13.89 2.92
CA VAL A 71 -4.27 14.74 2.59
C VAL A 71 -4.02 16.17 3.07
N ARG A 72 -3.69 16.34 4.36
CA ARG A 72 -3.49 17.66 4.97
C ARG A 72 -2.37 18.43 4.27
N SER A 73 -1.25 17.76 4.02
CA SER A 73 -0.07 18.38 3.39
C SER A 73 -0.34 18.80 1.95
N PHE A 74 -1.01 17.97 1.15
CA PHE A 74 -1.33 18.32 -0.23
C PHE A 74 -2.35 19.46 -0.30
N LEU A 75 -3.44 19.38 0.46
CA LEU A 75 -4.46 20.43 0.46
C LEU A 75 -3.92 21.78 0.95
N SER A 76 -3.06 21.76 1.97
CA SER A 76 -2.38 22.97 2.45
C SER A 76 -1.52 23.61 1.36
N SER A 77 -0.86 22.82 0.50
CA SER A 77 -0.08 23.34 -0.63
C SER A 77 -0.94 24.09 -1.67
N ARG A 78 -2.24 23.79 -1.72
CA ARG A 78 -3.23 24.45 -2.57
C ARG A 78 -4.03 25.54 -1.83
N GLY A 79 -3.61 25.90 -0.61
CA GLY A 79 -4.29 26.90 0.24
C GLY A 79 -5.65 26.41 0.78
N ILE A 80 -5.87 25.10 0.84
CA ILE A 80 -7.10 24.48 1.31
C ILE A 80 -6.86 23.94 2.71
N GLN A 81 -7.66 24.40 3.67
CA GLN A 81 -7.67 23.89 5.04
C GLN A 81 -9.01 23.20 5.30
N LEU A 82 -8.96 21.96 5.76
CA LEU A 82 -10.12 21.19 6.15
C LEU A 82 -10.01 20.82 7.63
N PRO A 83 -11.14 20.71 8.34
CA PRO A 83 -11.14 20.09 9.66
C PRO A 83 -10.63 18.66 9.58
N ASP A 84 -9.91 18.21 10.61
CA ASP A 84 -9.37 16.84 10.63
C ASP A 84 -10.50 15.80 10.54
N GLY A 85 -11.57 15.98 11.31
CA GLY A 85 -12.69 15.04 11.37
C GLY A 85 -12.43 13.85 12.32
N SER A 86 -13.14 12.75 12.10
CA SER A 86 -13.02 11.49 12.83
C SER A 86 -12.67 10.33 11.89
N PRO A 87 -11.93 9.29 12.35
CA PRO A 87 -11.69 8.07 11.55
C PRO A 87 -12.95 7.42 10.98
N ASP A 88 -14.10 7.58 11.64
CA ASP A 88 -15.40 7.03 11.24
C ASP A 88 -16.16 7.93 10.25
N ASP A 89 -15.57 9.05 9.82
CA ASP A 89 -16.20 9.96 8.87
C ASP A 89 -16.44 9.27 7.52
N PRO A 90 -17.65 9.40 6.95
CA PRO A 90 -17.92 8.84 5.64
C PRO A 90 -17.12 9.57 4.55
N GLY A 91 -16.86 8.88 3.43
CA GLY A 91 -15.97 9.39 2.38
C GLY A 91 -16.49 10.61 1.61
N ASP A 92 -17.75 10.97 1.79
CA ASP A 92 -18.37 12.17 1.24
C ASP A 92 -18.24 13.39 2.17
N LEU A 93 -17.81 13.19 3.43
CA LEU A 93 -17.60 14.29 4.36
C LEU A 93 -16.31 15.05 4.03
N GLU A 94 -16.39 16.38 4.01
CA GLU A 94 -15.26 17.27 3.67
C GLU A 94 -14.31 17.45 4.86
N THR A 95 -13.72 16.35 5.33
CA THR A 95 -12.70 16.29 6.39
C THR A 95 -11.44 15.59 5.90
N VAL A 96 -10.34 15.74 6.63
CA VAL A 96 -9.08 15.02 6.32
C VAL A 96 -9.30 13.51 6.37
N TYR A 97 -10.02 13.01 7.38
CA TYR A 97 -10.36 11.59 7.49
C TYR A 97 -11.36 11.14 6.40
N GLY A 98 -12.39 11.93 6.10
CA GLY A 98 -13.36 11.63 5.03
C GLY A 98 -12.69 11.46 3.67
N LEU A 99 -11.82 12.40 3.26
CA LEU A 99 -11.06 12.27 2.01
C LEU A 99 -10.07 11.10 2.03
N GLY A 100 -9.48 10.81 3.19
CA GLY A 100 -8.67 9.60 3.40
C GLY A 100 -9.47 8.31 3.16
N ASN A 101 -10.70 8.25 3.65
CA ASN A 101 -11.62 7.12 3.46
C ASN A 101 -12.06 7.03 1.99
N ARG A 102 -12.40 8.15 1.33
CA ARG A 102 -12.69 8.22 -0.10
C ARG A 102 -11.54 7.66 -0.96
N LYS A 103 -10.29 7.98 -0.62
CA LYS A 103 -9.11 7.42 -1.30
C LYS A 103 -9.01 5.90 -1.10
N ASN A 104 -9.35 5.40 0.07
CA ASN A 104 -9.33 3.96 0.34
C ASN A 104 -10.33 3.21 -0.56
N ASP A 105 -11.53 3.78 -0.73
CA ASP A 105 -12.53 3.23 -1.65
C ASP A 105 -12.07 3.28 -3.11
N MET A 106 -11.44 4.38 -3.51
CA MET A 106 -10.84 4.50 -4.85
C MET A 106 -9.72 3.47 -5.06
N PHE A 107 -8.88 3.23 -4.05
CA PHE A 107 -7.85 2.20 -4.11
C PHE A 107 -8.44 0.81 -4.35
N GLN A 108 -9.49 0.46 -3.60
CA GLN A 108 -10.19 -0.82 -3.79
C GLN A 108 -10.80 -0.95 -5.18
N LYS A 109 -11.38 0.13 -5.72
CA LYS A 109 -11.93 0.15 -7.08
C LYS A 109 -10.86 -0.04 -8.14
N VAL A 110 -9.72 0.67 -8.03
CA VAL A 110 -8.59 0.52 -8.96
C VAL A 110 -8.02 -0.88 -8.87
N LEU A 111 -7.84 -1.42 -7.66
CA LEU A 111 -7.31 -2.76 -7.46
C LEU A 111 -8.21 -3.84 -8.08
N LYS A 112 -9.54 -3.72 -7.92
CA LYS A 112 -10.50 -4.66 -8.52
C LYS A 112 -10.57 -4.56 -10.04
N LYS A 113 -10.36 -3.37 -10.60
CA LYS A 113 -10.49 -3.12 -12.03
C LYS A 113 -9.19 -3.43 -12.80
N ASP A 114 -8.08 -2.90 -12.31
CA ASP A 114 -6.79 -2.90 -13.00
C ASP A 114 -5.88 -4.02 -12.49
N GLY A 115 -6.16 -4.60 -11.33
CA GLY A 115 -5.25 -5.54 -10.66
C GLY A 115 -4.00 -4.86 -10.11
N VAL A 116 -2.95 -5.65 -9.89
CA VAL A 116 -1.61 -5.16 -9.58
C VAL A 116 -0.59 -5.87 -10.46
N ASP A 117 0.37 -5.12 -10.96
CA ASP A 117 1.47 -5.69 -11.73
C ASP A 117 2.46 -6.38 -10.78
N VAL A 118 2.92 -7.57 -11.18
CA VAL A 118 3.93 -8.35 -10.45
C VAL A 118 5.30 -8.06 -11.05
N PHE A 119 6.31 -7.87 -10.21
CA PHE A 119 7.68 -7.78 -10.69
C PHE A 119 8.21 -9.16 -11.06
N GLU A 120 8.32 -9.42 -12.37
CA GLU A 120 8.77 -10.73 -12.89
C GLU A 120 10.18 -11.15 -12.41
N GLY A 121 11.06 -10.18 -12.12
CA GLY A 121 12.34 -10.45 -11.46
C GLY A 121 12.15 -11.05 -10.07
N SER A 122 11.29 -10.44 -9.27
CA SER A 122 10.99 -10.85 -7.91
C SER A 122 10.24 -12.17 -7.85
N ARG A 123 9.29 -12.41 -8.78
CA ARG A 123 8.61 -13.71 -8.93
C ARG A 123 9.60 -14.84 -9.17
N ARG A 124 10.51 -14.68 -10.15
CA ARG A 124 11.54 -15.69 -10.46
C ARG A 124 12.46 -15.96 -9.27
N TYR A 125 12.81 -14.93 -8.52
CA TYR A 125 13.65 -15.10 -7.33
C TYR A 125 12.90 -15.85 -6.21
N LEU A 126 11.63 -15.52 -5.98
CA LEU A 126 10.77 -16.22 -5.01
C LEU A 126 10.60 -17.70 -5.37
N GLU A 127 10.41 -18.03 -6.65
CA GLU A 127 10.37 -19.41 -7.15
C GLU A 127 11.69 -20.14 -6.91
N ALA A 128 12.83 -19.48 -7.15
CA ALA A 128 14.14 -20.06 -6.92
C ALA A 128 14.41 -20.32 -5.41
N VAL A 129 13.98 -19.42 -4.53
CA VAL A 129 14.06 -19.59 -3.06
C VAL A 129 13.19 -20.76 -2.60
N SER A 130 11.98 -20.88 -3.15
CA SER A 130 11.06 -21.99 -2.85
C SER A 130 11.63 -23.33 -3.30
N ALA A 131 12.16 -23.40 -4.53
CA ALA A 131 12.79 -24.60 -5.08
C ALA A 131 14.04 -25.04 -4.28
N ALA A 132 14.69 -24.12 -3.57
CA ALA A 132 15.80 -24.42 -2.68
C ALA A 132 15.38 -24.87 -1.27
N GLY A 133 14.07 -24.96 -0.98
CA GLY A 133 13.54 -25.43 0.30
C GLY A 133 13.66 -24.42 1.45
N LEU A 134 13.90 -23.14 1.15
CA LEU A 134 13.95 -22.08 2.17
C LEU A 134 12.54 -21.66 2.59
N SER A 135 12.36 -21.37 3.88
CA SER A 135 11.09 -20.83 4.38
C SER A 135 10.83 -19.42 3.83
N ILE A 136 9.61 -19.16 3.36
CA ILE A 136 9.24 -17.87 2.77
C ILE A 136 8.12 -17.23 3.59
N ALA A 137 8.31 -15.95 3.90
CA ALA A 137 7.26 -15.10 4.46
C ALA A 137 7.10 -13.83 3.62
N VAL A 138 5.85 -13.43 3.38
CA VAL A 138 5.53 -12.12 2.78
C VAL A 138 5.03 -11.19 3.86
N VAL A 139 5.59 -9.99 3.92
CA VAL A 139 5.27 -8.93 4.87
C VAL A 139 4.66 -7.76 4.12
N SER A 140 3.60 -7.16 4.65
CA SER A 140 3.06 -5.90 4.11
C SER A 140 2.65 -4.98 5.25
N SER A 141 2.86 -3.68 5.04
CA SER A 141 2.50 -2.62 5.98
C SER A 141 1.13 -2.00 5.70
N SER A 142 0.46 -2.42 4.63
CA SER A 142 -0.84 -1.90 4.21
C SER A 142 -1.96 -2.49 5.08
N ALA A 143 -2.88 -1.66 5.57
CA ALA A 143 -4.08 -2.12 6.30
C ALA A 143 -5.04 -2.95 5.42
N ASN A 144 -4.75 -3.05 4.13
CA ASN A 144 -5.60 -3.65 3.10
C ASN A 144 -5.30 -5.14 2.82
N THR A 145 -4.27 -5.73 3.42
CA THR A 145 -3.84 -7.12 3.18
C THR A 145 -4.70 -8.20 3.84
N ARG A 146 -5.80 -7.84 4.52
CA ARG A 146 -6.78 -8.81 5.03
C ARG A 146 -7.70 -9.37 3.94
N ASP A 147 -7.68 -8.81 2.73
CA ASP A 147 -8.47 -9.34 1.63
C ASP A 147 -7.74 -10.54 0.98
N PRO A 148 -8.33 -11.75 0.96
CA PRO A 148 -7.73 -12.94 0.37
C PRO A 148 -7.35 -12.77 -1.11
N SER A 149 -7.95 -11.81 -1.81
CA SER A 149 -7.57 -11.44 -3.17
C SER A 149 -6.11 -10.99 -3.31
N THR A 150 -5.53 -10.39 -2.26
CA THR A 150 -4.12 -9.94 -2.27
C THR A 150 -3.14 -11.11 -2.29
N CYS A 151 -3.47 -12.22 -1.64
CA CYS A 151 -2.61 -13.41 -1.57
C CYS A 151 -2.68 -14.24 -2.86
N THR A 152 -3.84 -14.26 -3.53
CA THR A 152 -4.02 -14.90 -4.84
C THR A 152 -3.28 -14.15 -5.95
N MET A 153 -3.13 -12.82 -5.85
CA MET A 153 -2.48 -11.99 -6.88
C MET A 153 -0.96 -12.17 -6.98
N ALA A 154 -0.28 -12.70 -5.95
CA ALA A 154 1.13 -13.03 -6.05
C ALA A 154 1.41 -14.30 -6.88
N ASN A 155 0.37 -14.97 -7.40
CA ASN A 155 0.43 -16.26 -8.09
C ASN A 155 1.28 -17.31 -7.34
N CYS A 156 1.39 -17.15 -6.02
CA CYS A 156 2.04 -18.09 -5.13
C CYS A 156 1.06 -19.26 -4.97
N SER A 157 1.36 -20.41 -5.59
CA SER A 157 0.62 -21.63 -5.30
C SER A 157 0.57 -21.88 -3.79
N PRO A 158 -0.51 -22.48 -3.25
CA PRO A 158 -0.73 -22.58 -1.81
C PRO A 158 0.22 -23.53 -1.05
N MET A 159 1.34 -23.93 -1.65
CA MET A 159 2.35 -24.73 -0.95
C MET A 159 3.49 -23.82 -0.50
N SER A 160 3.52 -23.54 0.80
CA SER A 160 4.63 -22.99 1.63
C SER A 160 4.76 -21.47 1.86
N ALA A 161 3.99 -20.60 1.18
CA ALA A 161 4.05 -19.16 1.45
C ALA A 161 3.12 -18.76 2.61
N PHE A 162 3.68 -18.42 3.78
CA PHE A 162 2.92 -17.81 4.87
C PHE A 162 2.83 -16.28 4.66
N SER A 163 1.62 -15.74 4.63
CA SER A 163 1.40 -14.29 4.60
C SER A 163 1.38 -13.75 6.03
N ILE A 164 2.30 -12.84 6.36
CA ILE A 164 2.38 -12.17 7.67
C ILE A 164 2.03 -10.69 7.49
N CYS A 165 0.83 -10.30 7.93
CA CYS A 165 0.46 -8.89 8.05
C CYS A 165 1.03 -8.33 9.36
N VAL A 166 2.00 -7.41 9.31
CA VAL A 166 2.53 -6.73 10.50
C VAL A 166 2.16 -5.24 10.42
N PRO A 167 1.35 -4.69 11.35
CA PRO A 167 1.15 -3.25 11.40
C PRO A 167 2.49 -2.55 11.67
N ARG A 168 2.70 -1.36 11.09
CA ARG A 168 3.96 -0.54 11.07
C ARG A 168 4.66 -0.30 12.42
N ARG A 169 4.10 -0.75 13.54
CA ARG A 169 4.76 -0.82 14.84
C ARG A 169 4.36 -2.13 15.51
N VAL A 170 5.15 -3.21 15.38
CA VAL A 170 5.61 -4.07 16.48
C VAL A 170 6.64 -5.08 15.90
N PRO A 171 7.97 -4.89 16.10
CA PRO A 171 8.97 -5.92 15.78
C PRO A 171 8.75 -7.24 16.54
N ALA A 172 8.25 -7.16 17.79
CA ALA A 172 8.04 -8.31 18.67
C ALA A 172 6.94 -9.28 18.22
N LEU A 173 5.87 -8.82 17.53
CA LEU A 173 4.80 -9.71 17.03
C LEU A 173 5.24 -10.46 15.77
N LEU A 174 6.07 -9.83 14.93
CA LEU A 174 6.72 -10.47 13.79
C LEU A 174 7.68 -11.55 14.30
N ILE A 175 8.58 -11.21 15.24
CA ILE A 175 9.54 -12.17 15.82
C ILE A 175 8.81 -13.32 16.52
N SER A 176 7.80 -13.05 17.36
CA SER A 176 7.04 -14.10 18.06
C SER A 176 6.33 -15.07 17.12
N ARG A 177 5.76 -14.58 16.00
CA ARG A 177 5.14 -15.45 14.98
C ARG A 177 6.18 -16.24 14.19
N LEU A 178 7.32 -15.63 13.87
CA LEU A 178 8.41 -16.32 13.20
C LEU A 178 9.06 -17.40 14.09
N VAL A 179 9.17 -17.17 15.40
CA VAL A 179 9.61 -18.16 16.40
C VAL A 179 8.60 -19.31 16.52
N SER A 180 7.30 -18.98 16.60
CA SER A 180 6.23 -19.99 16.65
C SER A 180 6.17 -20.89 15.40
N TRP A 181 6.73 -20.45 14.28
CA TRP A 181 6.80 -21.21 13.02
C TRP A 181 8.20 -21.76 12.72
N GLY A 182 9.15 -21.64 13.66
CA GLY A 182 10.51 -22.18 13.53
C GLY A 182 11.38 -21.49 12.49
N ILE A 183 11.05 -20.25 12.11
CA ILE A 183 11.78 -19.47 11.10
C ILE A 183 13.00 -18.74 11.71
N VAL A 184 12.89 -18.31 12.97
CA VAL A 184 13.98 -17.78 13.79
C VAL A 184 13.96 -18.46 15.15
N ASP A 185 15.12 -18.68 15.75
CA ASP A 185 15.29 -19.20 17.11
C ASP A 185 15.04 -18.11 18.17
#